data_AF-A0A377ZCL1-F1
#
_entry.id   AF-A0A377ZCL1-F1
#
_cell.length_a   1.000
_cell.length_b   1.000
_cell.length_c   1.000
_cell.angle_alpha   90.00
_cell.angle_beta   90.00
_cell.angle_gamma   90.00
#
_symmetry.space_group_name_H-M   'P 1'
#
loop_
_entity.id
_entity.type
_entity.pdbx_description
1 polymer ?
#
loop_
_entity_poly.entity_id
_entity_poly.type
_entity_poly.pdbx_seq_one_letter_code
_entity_poly.pdbx_strand_id
1 'polypeptide(L)' 'MRKPVYYAYVAQESHPDSQGEKNTWWTKVGVAFPHHGKSGLNIVLTPGIAVSGKLVLLEPREENNPPQNTGPIETVS' A
#
# COMPACT_ATOMS: atom_id res chain seq x y z
N MET A 1 -1.04 -21.70 -6.71
CA MET A 1 -1.87 -20.76 -5.92
C MET A 1 -2.63 -19.88 -6.90
N ARG A 2 -3.91 -19.56 -6.65
CA ARG A 2 -4.65 -18.59 -7.48
C ARG A 2 -4.01 -17.21 -7.33
N LYS A 3 -4.06 -16.38 -8.38
CA LYS A 3 -3.60 -14.99 -8.31
C LYS A 3 -4.33 -14.28 -7.15
N PRO A 4 -3.62 -13.49 -6.32
CA PRO A 4 -4.28 -12.71 -5.29
C PRO A 4 -5.20 -11.66 -5.94
N VAL A 5 -6.33 -11.41 -5.31
CA VAL A 5 -7.29 -10.37 -5.74
C VAL A 5 -6.98 -9.02 -5.09
N TYR A 6 -6.25 -9.02 -3.97
CA TYR A 6 -5.79 -7.79 -3.33
C TYR A 6 -4.34 -7.89 -2.85
N TYR A 7 -3.65 -6.76 -2.85
CA TYR A 7 -2.43 -6.53 -2.11
C TYR A 7 -2.75 -5.91 -0.75
N ALA A 8 -2.08 -6.40 0.29
CA ALA A 8 -2.21 -5.90 1.64
C ALA A 8 -1.08 -4.92 1.94
N TYR A 9 -1.43 -3.73 2.43
CA TYR A 9 -0.50 -2.66 2.78
C TYR A 9 -0.70 -2.22 4.23
N VAL A 10 0.38 -1.87 4.90
CA VAL A 10 0.31 -1.01 6.10
C VAL A 10 0.44 0.44 5.64
N ALA A 11 -0.50 1.28 6.07
CA ALA A 11 -0.50 2.72 5.82
C ALA A 11 -0.05 3.45 7.09
N GLN A 12 1.03 4.24 6.99
CA GLN A 12 1.55 5.03 8.09
C GLN A 12 1.53 6.50 7.71
N GLU A 13 0.79 7.31 8.47
CA GLU A 13 0.83 8.77 8.31
C GLU A 13 2.15 9.31 8.87
N SER A 14 2.79 10.20 8.12
CA SER A 14 3.91 10.98 8.62
C SER A 14 3.43 11.98 9.67
N HIS A 15 4.35 12.41 10.52
CA HIS A 15 4.14 13.68 11.21
C HIS A 15 3.99 14.80 10.16
N PRO A 16 3.16 15.81 10.44
CA PRO A 16 3.08 16.99 9.59
C PRO A 16 4.47 17.62 9.48
N ASP A 17 4.85 18.03 8.28
CA ASP A 17 6.07 18.81 8.09
C ASP A 17 5.89 20.27 8.55
N SER A 18 6.92 21.09 8.34
CA SER A 18 6.91 22.51 8.70
C SER A 18 5.82 23.33 8.00
N GLN A 19 5.23 22.83 6.92
CA GLN A 19 4.12 23.44 6.18
C GLN A 19 2.75 22.83 6.55
N GLY A 20 2.74 21.83 7.44
CA GLY A 20 1.54 21.13 7.89
C GLY A 20 1.10 20.01 6.94
N GLU A 21 1.88 19.68 5.91
CA GLU A 21 1.54 18.60 4.99
C GLU A 21 1.81 17.24 5.63
N LYS A 22 0.89 16.30 5.44
CA LYS A 22 1.05 14.90 5.84
C LYS A 22 1.23 14.03 4.62
N ASN A 23 2.22 13.16 4.67
CA ASN A 23 2.37 12.10 3.68
C ASN A 23 1.92 10.76 4.26
N THR A 24 1.55 9.81 3.41
CA THR A 24 1.27 8.43 3.84
C THR A 24 2.27 7.49 3.20
N TRP A 25 3.04 6.79 4.03
CA TRP A 25 3.91 5.71 3.58
C TRP A 25 3.14 4.40 3.52
N TRP A 26 3.20 3.77 2.35
CA TRP A 26 2.50 2.52 2.06
C TRP A 26 3.51 1.40 1.91
N THR A 27 3.51 0.46 2.84
CA THR A 27 4.38 -0.72 2.77
C THR A 27 3.55 -1.94 2.42
N LYS A 28 3.85 -2.61 1.30
CA LYS A 28 3.19 -3.88 0.95
C LYS A 28 3.67 -4.98 1.91
N VAL A 29 2.75 -5.61 2.61
CA VAL A 29 3.04 -6.61 3.65
C VAL A 29 2.46 -8.00 3.35
N GLY A 30 1.65 -8.11 2.30
CA GLY A 30 1.04 -9.39 1.96
C GLY A 30 0.04 -9.32 0.83
N VAL A 31 -0.83 -10.31 0.79
CA VAL A 31 -1.89 -10.46 -0.20
C VAL A 31 -3.17 -10.97 0.44
N ALA A 32 -4.32 -10.75 -0.20
CA ALA A 32 -5.59 -11.30 0.24
C ALA A 32 -6.36 -12.00 -0.89
N PHE A 33 -7.17 -12.98 -0.50
CA PHE A 33 -8.02 -13.80 -1.39
C PHE A 33 -9.32 -14.21 -0.70
N PRO A 34 -10.39 -14.56 -1.45
CA PRO A 34 -11.67 -14.92 -0.86
C PRO A 34 -11.58 -16.17 0.01
N HIS A 35 -12.27 -16.16 1.15
CA HIS A 35 -12.26 -17.28 2.09
C HIS A 35 -13.14 -18.44 1.59
N HIS A 36 -12.59 -19.32 0.75
CA HIS A 36 -13.20 -20.59 0.33
C HIS A 36 -14.69 -20.48 -0.09
N GLY A 37 -15.06 -19.41 -0.80
CA GLY A 37 -16.43 -19.21 -1.28
C GLY A 37 -17.43 -18.70 -0.23
N LYS A 38 -16.97 -18.38 0.98
CA LYS A 38 -17.74 -17.67 2.01
C LYS A 38 -17.51 -16.17 1.90
N SER A 39 -18.40 -15.41 2.55
CA SER A 39 -18.18 -13.99 2.79
C SER A 39 -16.93 -13.81 3.66
N GLY A 40 -15.96 -13.02 3.18
CA GLY A 40 -14.71 -12.73 3.89
C GLY A 40 -13.44 -13.00 3.08
N LEU A 41 -12.32 -12.56 3.64
CA LEU A 41 -10.99 -12.64 3.02
C LEU A 41 -10.01 -13.36 3.94
N ASN A 42 -9.18 -14.21 3.36
CA ASN A 42 -7.94 -14.65 3.98
C ASN A 42 -6.82 -13.68 3.61
N ILE A 43 -5.98 -13.35 4.58
CA ILE A 43 -4.80 -12.51 4.37
C ILE A 43 -3.57 -13.36 4.66
N VAL A 44 -2.63 -13.37 3.72
CA VAL A 44 -1.31 -13.99 3.91
C VAL A 44 -0.29 -12.86 3.98
N LEU A 45 0.31 -12.71 5.16
CA LEU A 45 1.43 -11.80 5.39
C LEU A 45 2.72 -12.47 4.95
N THR A 46 3.67 -11.67 4.49
CA THR A 46 5.04 -12.12 4.24
C THR A 46 5.61 -12.73 5.52
N PRO A 47 6.16 -13.96 5.50
CA PRO A 47 6.71 -14.58 6.70
C PRO A 47 7.78 -13.70 7.38
N GLY A 48 7.77 -13.68 8.72
CA GLY A 48 8.77 -12.94 9.51
C GLY A 48 8.52 -11.43 9.63
N ILE A 49 7.41 -10.90 9.10
CA ILE A 49 7.05 -9.49 9.27
C ILE A 49 6.20 -9.27 10.53
N ALA A 50 6.56 -8.24 11.31
CA ALA A 50 5.69 -7.67 12.33
C ALA A 50 4.98 -6.45 11.74
N VAL A 51 3.67 -6.37 11.89
CA VAL A 51 2.86 -5.25 11.40
C VAL A 51 2.04 -4.66 12.53
N SER A 52 1.87 -3.35 12.53
CA SER A 52 1.01 -2.61 13.45
C SER A 52 0.30 -1.47 12.70
N GLY A 53 -0.83 -1.01 13.24
CA GLY A 53 -1.62 0.07 12.65
C GLY A 53 -2.64 -0.40 11.62
N LYS A 54 -2.88 0.43 10.60
CA LYS A 54 -3.95 0.23 9.61
C LYS A 54 -3.49 -0.67 8.47
N LEU A 55 -4.15 -1.83 8.34
CA LEU A 55 -4.00 -2.72 7.18
C LEU A 55 -5.05 -2.36 6.11
N VAL A 56 -4.60 -2.18 4.87
CA VAL A 56 -5.42 -1.76 3.74
C VAL A 56 -5.28 -2.78 2.61
N LEU A 57 -6.42 -3.22 2.06
CA LEU A 57 -6.47 -4.15 0.93
C LEU A 57 -6.86 -3.40 -0.33
N LEU A 58 -6.02 -3.45 -1.35
CA LEU A 58 -6.23 -2.77 -2.64
C LEU A 58 -6.06 -3.76 -3.78
N GLU A 59 -6.86 -3.62 -4.83
CA GLU A 59 -6.69 -4.43 -6.04
C GLU A 59 -5.29 -4.17 -6.63
N PRO A 60 -4.63 -5.18 -7.23
CA PRO A 60 -3.40 -4.97 -7.96
C PRO A 60 -3.62 -3.89 -9.03
N ARG A 61 -2.86 -2.79 -8.95
CA ARG A 61 -2.84 -1.81 -10.05
C ARG A 61 -2.27 -2.49 -11.28
N GLU A 62 -2.86 -2.23 -12.45
CA GLU A 62 -2.22 -2.59 -13.71
C GLU A 62 -0.85 -1.90 -13.77
N GLU A 63 0.19 -2.63 -14.17
CA GLU A 63 1.60 -2.27 -14.02
C GLU A 63 2.07 -1.12 -14.95
N ASN A 64 1.16 -0.24 -15.38
CA ASN A 64 1.37 0.70 -16.48
C ASN A 64 1.40 2.18 -16.10
N ASN A 65 1.66 2.54 -14.83
CA ASN A 65 2.08 3.90 -14.56
C ASN A 65 3.00 3.99 -13.33
N PRO A 66 4.32 4.24 -13.51
CA PRO A 66 5.17 4.57 -12.39
C PRO A 66 4.63 5.84 -11.69
N PRO A 67 4.81 5.98 -10.37
CA PRO A 67 4.44 7.22 -9.69
C PRO A 67 5.21 8.37 -10.32
N GLN A 68 4.48 9.26 -11.02
CA GLN A 68 5.05 10.51 -11.50
C GLN A 68 5.38 11.34 -10.26
N ASN A 69 6.67 11.40 -9.94
CA ASN A 69 7.20 12.31 -8.95
C ASN A 69 7.04 13.74 -9.50
N THR A 70 5.88 14.36 -9.28
CA THR A 70 5.65 15.77 -9.58
C THR A 70 6.30 16.63 -8.50
N GLY A 71 7.63 16.64 -8.47
CA GLY A 71 8.39 17.70 -7.82
C GLY A 71 8.50 18.89 -8.78
N PRO A 72 8.34 20.14 -8.33
CA PRO A 72 8.46 21.30 -9.20
C PRO A 72 9.90 21.38 -9.75
N ILE A 73 10.00 21.50 -11.08
CA ILE A 73 11.26 21.71 -11.77
C ILE A 73 11.69 23.15 -11.47
N GLU A 74 12.63 23.34 -10.55
CA GLU A 74 13.32 24.63 -10.39
C GLU A 74 14.23 24.83 -11.61
N THR A 75 13.79 25.68 -12.53
CA THR A 75 14.62 26.22 -13.61
C THR A 75 15.64 27.18 -13.00
N VAL A 76 16.88 26.71 -12.83
CA VAL A 76 18.03 27.58 -12.56
C VAL A 76 18.33 28.44 -13.79
N SER A 77 18.51 29.74 -13.54
CA SER A 77 18.76 30.82 -14.51
C SER A 77 20.19 30.81 -15.05
#